data_AF-A0A8C7YA25-F1
#
_entry.id   AF-A0A8C7YA25-F1
#
_cell.length_a   1.000
_cell.length_b   1.000
_cell.length_c   1.000
_cell.angle_alpha   90.00
_cell.angle_beta   90.00
_cell.angle_gamma   90.00
#
_symmetry.space_group_name_H-M   'P 1'
#
loop_
_entity.id
_entity.type
_entity.pdbx_description
1 polymer ?
#
loop_
_entity_poly.entity_id
_entity_poly.type
_entity_poly.pdbx_seq_one_letter_code
_entity_poly.pdbx_strand_id
1 'polypeptide(L)'
;RPHVRGSGAKQRAGRTSPPPERPPLNFVEELPLEMSVRIFSQLDADSLCRASQTCRLWHAVIQQSEQLWRGQGLLVRAVCQREVDRDRSHGHSWKVTVVRNYARSRLKADWLTGRYSHVRSVAELRGRRMTPLDAETWGEILQAELDR
;
A
#
# COMPACT_ATOMS: atom_id res chain seq x y z
N ARG A 1 -50.96 41.38 51.25
CA ARG A 1 -50.72 40.77 49.91
C ARG A 1 -49.29 41.12 49.49
N PRO A 2 -48.48 40.12 49.08
CA PRO A 2 -47.03 40.24 48.92
C PRO A 2 -46.68 40.76 47.52
N HIS A 3 -45.48 41.31 47.33
CA HIS A 3 -44.82 41.19 46.03
C HIS A 3 -43.33 40.93 46.19
N VAL A 4 -42.92 39.94 45.41
CA VAL A 4 -41.74 39.11 45.55
C VAL A 4 -40.54 39.74 44.84
N ARG A 5 -39.38 39.46 45.44
CA ARG A 5 -37.98 39.56 44.99
C ARG A 5 -37.75 39.20 43.52
N GLY A 6 -36.77 39.85 42.88
CA GLY A 6 -36.31 39.44 41.55
C GLY A 6 -34.95 40.03 41.14
N SER A 7 -33.87 39.72 41.86
CA SER A 7 -32.50 39.89 41.35
C SER A 7 -32.22 38.79 40.32
N GLY A 8 -32.32 39.13 39.03
CA GLY A 8 -31.96 38.24 37.93
C GLY A 8 -30.46 38.30 37.64
N ALA A 9 -29.64 37.57 38.40
CA ALA A 9 -28.28 37.25 37.99
C ALA A 9 -28.34 36.22 36.85
N LYS A 10 -28.11 36.67 35.61
CA LYS A 10 -27.94 35.78 34.46
C LYS A 10 -26.62 35.01 34.61
N GLN A 11 -26.71 33.79 35.12
CA GLN A 11 -25.64 32.80 35.00
C GLN A 11 -25.39 32.54 33.51
N ARG A 12 -24.22 32.97 33.02
CA ARG A 12 -23.67 32.46 31.77
C ARG A 12 -23.41 30.98 31.97
N ALA A 13 -24.26 30.15 31.36
CA ALA A 13 -24.03 28.73 31.22
C ALA A 13 -22.65 28.55 30.56
N GLY A 14 -21.69 28.03 31.31
CA GLY A 14 -20.42 27.59 30.77
C GLY A 14 -20.72 26.54 29.71
N ARG A 15 -20.32 26.82 28.46
CA ARG A 15 -20.17 25.78 27.45
C ARG A 15 -19.13 24.81 27.99
N THR A 16 -19.57 23.68 28.53
CA THR A 16 -18.72 22.52 28.74
C THR A 16 -18.27 22.08 27.36
N SER A 17 -17.05 22.47 26.99
CA SER A 17 -16.36 21.88 25.85
C SER A 17 -16.31 20.36 26.08
N PRO A 18 -16.61 19.54 25.05
CA PRO A 18 -16.43 18.10 25.18
C PRO A 18 -14.99 17.81 25.64
N PRO A 19 -14.77 16.77 26.46
CA PRO A 19 -13.42 16.38 26.85
C PRO A 19 -12.58 16.23 25.58
N PRO A 20 -11.30 16.64 25.59
CA PRO A 20 -10.45 16.52 24.42
C PRO A 20 -10.49 15.06 23.95
N GLU A 21 -10.99 14.85 22.73
CA GLU A 21 -11.01 13.52 22.12
C GLU A 21 -9.58 13.00 22.16
N ARG A 22 -9.41 11.83 22.79
CA ARG A 22 -8.10 11.19 22.85
C ARG A 22 -7.63 11.01 21.40
N PRO A 23 -6.39 11.39 21.08
CA PRO A 23 -5.88 11.19 19.73
C PRO A 23 -6.04 9.71 19.38
N PRO A 24 -6.44 9.39 18.14
CA PRO A 24 -6.65 8.01 17.72
C PRO A 24 -5.38 7.20 17.97
N LEU A 25 -5.54 6.09 18.68
CA LEU A 25 -4.43 5.23 19.11
C LEU A 25 -3.78 4.56 17.90
N ASN A 26 -2.45 4.54 17.89
CA ASN A 26 -1.68 3.84 16.89
C ASN A 26 -1.61 2.35 17.23
N PHE A 27 -2.21 1.49 16.41
CA PHE A 27 -2.26 0.05 16.71
C PHE A 27 -0.88 -0.59 16.88
N VAL A 28 0.17 -0.04 16.26
CA VAL A 28 1.53 -0.59 16.37
C VAL A 28 2.11 -0.38 17.79
N GLU A 29 1.58 0.58 18.54
CA GLU A 29 1.95 0.84 19.94
C GLU A 29 1.18 -0.07 20.91
N GLU A 30 -0.01 -0.53 20.52
CA GLU A 30 -0.93 -1.31 21.36
C GLU A 30 -0.81 -2.83 21.14
N LEU A 31 -0.45 -3.24 19.92
CA LEU A 31 -0.39 -4.65 19.53
C LEU A 31 1.04 -5.20 19.61
N PRO A 32 1.20 -6.50 19.96
CA PRO A 32 2.46 -7.20 19.75
C PRO A 32 2.97 -7.03 18.31
N LEU A 33 4.29 -6.95 18.16
CA LEU A 33 4.93 -6.70 16.86
C LEU A 33 4.48 -7.70 15.79
N GLU A 34 4.34 -8.96 16.15
CA GLU A 34 3.91 -10.05 15.26
C GLU A 34 2.51 -9.79 14.69
N MET A 35 1.60 -9.27 15.50
CA MET A 35 0.24 -8.91 15.06
C MET A 35 0.27 -7.70 14.15
N SER A 36 1.10 -6.70 14.46
CA SER A 36 1.30 -5.55 13.58
C SER A 36 1.86 -5.96 12.21
N VAL A 37 2.85 -6.85 12.18
CA VAL A 37 3.40 -7.41 10.93
C VAL A 37 2.36 -8.21 10.15
N ARG A 38 1.51 -9.00 10.83
CA ARG A 38 0.40 -9.73 10.19
C ARG A 38 -0.66 -8.81 9.58
N ILE A 39 -0.94 -7.68 10.21
CA ILE A 39 -1.84 -6.67 9.66
C ILE A 39 -1.21 -6.07 8.40
N PHE A 40 0.05 -5.64 8.48
CA PHE A 40 0.74 -5.09 7.31
C PHE A 40 0.91 -6.11 6.17
N SER A 41 1.03 -7.41 6.46
CA SER A 41 1.15 -8.44 5.42
C SER A 41 -0.10 -8.60 4.55
N GLN A 42 -1.25 -8.03 4.96
CA GLN A 42 -2.47 -8.00 4.14
C GLN A 42 -2.44 -6.91 3.05
N LEU A 43 -1.50 -5.98 3.15
CA LEU A 43 -1.37 -4.87 2.21
C LEU A 43 -0.54 -5.29 0.98
N ASP A 44 -0.87 -4.72 -0.17
CA ASP A 44 -0.01 -4.82 -1.35
C ASP A 44 1.20 -3.88 -1.23
N ALA A 45 2.22 -4.09 -2.07
CA ALA A 45 3.45 -3.30 -1.99
C ALA A 45 3.24 -1.77 -2.13
N ASP A 46 2.26 -1.30 -2.91
CA ASP A 46 1.95 0.15 -3.00
C ASP A 46 1.37 0.66 -1.67
N SER A 47 0.39 -0.04 -1.12
CA SER A 47 -0.20 0.31 0.17
C SER A 47 0.80 0.23 1.31
N LEU A 48 1.74 -0.72 1.28
CA LEU A 48 2.87 -0.79 2.22
C LEU A 48 3.79 0.43 2.11
N CYS A 49 4.10 0.86 0.88
CA CYS A 49 4.89 2.07 0.67
C CYS A 49 4.19 3.30 1.25
N ARG A 50 2.87 3.43 1.05
CA ARG A 50 2.06 4.52 1.63
C ARG A 50 1.98 4.43 3.16
N ALA A 51 1.72 3.25 3.69
CA ALA A 51 1.69 2.99 5.13
C ALA A 51 3.02 3.34 5.80
N SER A 52 4.15 3.05 5.15
CA SER A 52 5.48 3.39 5.69
C SER A 52 5.78 4.90 5.75
N GLN A 53 4.92 5.74 5.17
CA GLN A 53 5.04 7.20 5.19
C GLN A 53 4.12 7.85 6.24
N THR A 54 3.30 7.09 6.96
CA THR A 54 2.35 7.65 7.93
C THR A 54 3.05 8.18 9.18
N CYS A 55 3.97 7.39 9.77
CA CYS A 55 4.77 7.79 10.92
C CYS A 55 6.08 7.00 11.00
N ARG A 56 7.01 7.46 11.85
CA ARG A 56 8.33 6.83 12.03
C ARG A 56 8.24 5.39 12.55
N LEU A 57 7.26 5.10 13.40
CA LEU A 57 7.08 3.76 13.95
C LEU A 57 6.65 2.75 12.87
N TRP A 58 5.65 3.11 12.07
CA TRP A 58 5.19 2.28 10.94
C TRP A 58 6.30 2.12 9.91
N HIS A 59 7.04 3.20 9.65
CA HIS A 59 8.22 3.15 8.81
C HIS A 59 9.22 2.10 9.31
N ALA A 60 9.60 2.14 10.59
CA ALA A 60 10.54 1.17 11.16
C ALA A 60 10.04 -0.27 11.01
N VAL A 61 8.79 -0.56 11.43
CA VAL A 61 8.21 -1.91 11.38
C VAL A 61 8.12 -2.44 9.95
N ILE A 62 7.62 -1.64 9.00
CA ILE A 62 7.46 -2.07 7.61
C ILE A 62 8.82 -2.23 6.93
N GLN A 63 9.73 -1.26 7.11
CA GLN A 63 10.98 -1.23 6.35
C GLN A 63 12.01 -2.25 6.83
N GLN A 64 11.95 -2.68 8.09
CA GLN A 64 12.87 -3.66 8.68
C GLN A 64 12.36 -5.11 8.59
N SER A 65 11.10 -5.32 8.20
CA SER A 65 10.50 -6.67 8.16
C SER A 65 10.82 -7.40 6.85
N GLU A 66 11.92 -8.17 6.82
CA GLU A 66 12.27 -9.02 5.66
C GLU A 66 11.18 -10.04 5.31
N GLN A 67 10.46 -10.57 6.30
CA GLN A 67 9.39 -11.55 6.06
C GLN A 67 8.23 -10.94 5.27
N LEU A 68 7.88 -9.69 5.58
CA LEU A 68 6.82 -8.95 4.90
C LEU A 68 7.19 -8.69 3.45
N TRP A 69 8.43 -8.22 3.20
CA TRP A 69 8.90 -8.00 1.83
C TRP A 69 9.12 -9.31 1.07
N ARG A 70 9.48 -10.40 1.74
CA ARG A 70 9.56 -11.72 1.13
C ARG A 70 8.21 -12.18 0.60
N GLY A 71 7.12 -11.99 1.37
CA GLY A 71 5.76 -12.31 0.92
C GLY A 71 5.41 -11.58 -0.38
N GLN A 72 5.65 -10.27 -0.43
CA GLN A 72 5.45 -9.46 -1.64
C GLN A 72 6.37 -9.90 -2.78
N GLY A 73 7.62 -10.26 -2.47
CA GLY A 73 8.59 -10.75 -3.42
C GLY A 73 8.16 -12.03 -4.13
N LEU A 74 7.51 -12.95 -3.42
CA LEU A 74 6.95 -14.16 -4.03
C LEU A 74 5.82 -13.85 -5.02
N LEU A 75 4.97 -12.87 -4.73
CA LEU A 75 3.92 -12.42 -5.66
C LEU A 75 4.54 -11.79 -6.93
N VAL A 76 5.56 -10.95 -6.77
CA VAL A 76 6.29 -10.37 -7.90
C VAL A 76 6.99 -11.46 -8.72
N ARG A 77 7.60 -12.44 -8.05
CA ARG A 77 8.32 -13.57 -8.67
C ARG A 77 7.41 -14.46 -9.51
N ALA A 78 6.14 -14.61 -9.14
CA ALA A 78 5.18 -15.39 -9.93
C ALA A 78 4.98 -14.84 -11.35
N VAL A 79 5.30 -13.56 -11.58
CA VAL A 79 5.16 -12.88 -12.88
C VAL A 79 6.52 -12.54 -13.50
N CYS A 80 7.45 -12.07 -12.66
CA CYS A 80 8.80 -11.63 -13.05
C CYS A 80 9.86 -12.55 -12.43
N GLN A 81 9.79 -13.85 -12.72
CA GLN A 81 10.67 -14.83 -12.10
C GLN A 81 12.14 -14.53 -12.43
N ARG A 82 12.47 -14.29 -13.70
CA ARG A 82 13.84 -14.06 -14.18
C ARG A 82 14.49 -12.86 -13.49
N GLU A 83 13.75 -11.75 -13.36
CA GLU A 83 14.26 -10.54 -12.74
C GLU A 83 14.42 -10.68 -11.23
N VAL A 84 13.45 -11.32 -10.56
CA VAL A 84 13.54 -11.57 -9.13
C VAL A 84 14.70 -12.51 -8.81
N ASP A 85 14.82 -13.63 -9.53
CA ASP A 85 15.90 -14.60 -9.30
C ASP A 85 17.27 -13.97 -9.55
N ARG A 86 17.39 -13.11 -10.58
CA ARG A 86 18.59 -12.31 -10.81
C ARG A 86 18.88 -11.37 -9.65
N ASP A 87 17.92 -10.56 -9.19
CA ASP A 87 18.18 -9.64 -8.09
C ASP A 87 18.59 -10.38 -6.80
N ARG A 88 17.98 -11.54 -6.55
CA ARG A 88 18.33 -12.41 -5.42
C ARG A 88 19.73 -13.00 -5.55
N SER A 89 20.15 -13.40 -6.76
CA SER A 89 21.52 -13.89 -6.99
C SER A 89 22.58 -12.81 -6.79
N HIS A 90 22.24 -11.53 -7.01
CA HIS A 90 23.11 -10.39 -6.71
C HIS A 90 23.08 -9.96 -5.23
N GLY A 91 22.39 -10.71 -4.36
CA GLY A 91 22.35 -10.45 -2.93
C GLY A 91 21.46 -9.26 -2.51
N HIS A 92 20.56 -8.79 -3.37
CA HIS A 92 19.63 -7.73 -2.99
C HIS A 92 18.61 -8.22 -1.96
N SER A 93 18.26 -7.36 -0.99
CA SER A 93 17.21 -7.65 0.00
C SER A 93 15.85 -7.80 -0.67
N TRP A 94 14.90 -8.48 -0.02
CA TRP A 94 13.57 -8.68 -0.60
C TRP A 94 12.86 -7.37 -0.91
N LYS A 95 13.03 -6.37 -0.04
CA LYS A 95 12.52 -5.02 -0.27
C LYS A 95 13.06 -4.43 -1.58
N VAL A 96 14.38 -4.44 -1.75
CA VAL A 96 15.02 -3.86 -2.94
C VAL A 96 14.55 -4.59 -4.20
N THR A 97 14.50 -5.93 -4.15
CA THR A 97 14.00 -6.76 -5.26
C THR A 97 12.54 -6.44 -5.61
N VAL A 98 11.65 -6.31 -4.62
CA VAL A 98 10.24 -5.93 -4.85
C VAL A 98 10.15 -4.56 -5.48
N VAL A 99 10.78 -3.54 -4.89
CA VAL A 99 10.69 -2.15 -5.37
C VAL A 99 11.19 -2.02 -6.82
N ARG A 100 12.29 -2.68 -7.17
CA ARG A 100 12.85 -2.65 -8.53
C ARG A 100 11.96 -3.30 -9.58
N ASN A 101 11.22 -4.35 -9.21
CA ASN A 101 10.44 -5.16 -10.15
C ASN A 101 8.93 -4.92 -10.09
N TYR A 102 8.43 -4.18 -9.10
CA TYR A 102 6.99 -4.01 -8.88
C TYR A 102 6.26 -3.41 -10.09
N ALA A 103 6.77 -2.30 -10.65
CA ALA A 103 6.12 -1.66 -11.77
C ALA A 103 6.07 -2.56 -13.02
N ARG A 104 7.18 -3.24 -13.33
CA ARG A 104 7.27 -4.23 -14.41
C ARG A 104 6.30 -5.39 -14.19
N SER A 105 6.30 -5.97 -12.98
CA SER A 105 5.43 -7.10 -12.62
C SER A 105 3.95 -6.75 -12.74
N ARG A 106 3.54 -5.57 -12.27
CA ARG A 106 2.16 -5.09 -12.41
C ARG A 106 1.76 -4.93 -13.87
N LEU A 107 2.61 -4.29 -14.68
CA LEU A 107 2.32 -4.09 -16.10
C LEU A 107 2.25 -5.42 -16.85
N LYS A 108 3.23 -6.31 -16.63
CA LYS A 108 3.26 -7.63 -17.23
C LYS A 108 2.04 -8.47 -16.83
N ALA A 109 1.64 -8.47 -15.57
CA ALA A 109 0.45 -9.16 -15.10
C ALA A 109 -0.83 -8.62 -15.79
N ASP A 110 -0.95 -7.31 -15.95
CA ASP A 110 -2.08 -6.70 -16.64
C ASP A 110 -2.14 -7.16 -18.12
N TRP A 111 -1.01 -7.23 -18.80
CA TRP A 111 -0.94 -7.79 -20.16
C TRP A 111 -1.32 -9.27 -20.19
N LEU A 112 -0.72 -10.10 -19.34
CA LEU A 112 -0.98 -11.55 -19.32
C LEU A 112 -2.42 -11.89 -18.95
N THR A 113 -3.09 -11.07 -18.14
CA THR A 113 -4.51 -11.23 -17.82
C THR A 113 -5.44 -10.80 -18.96
N GLY A 114 -4.90 -10.23 -20.05
CA GLY A 114 -5.67 -9.77 -21.21
C GLY A 114 -6.33 -8.41 -21.00
N ARG A 115 -5.92 -7.63 -19.98
CA ARG A 115 -6.48 -6.29 -19.70
C ARG A 115 -6.36 -5.37 -20.91
N TYR A 116 -5.33 -5.57 -21.73
CA TYR A 116 -5.01 -4.73 -22.87
C TYR A 116 -5.24 -5.40 -24.24
N SER A 117 -5.87 -6.57 -24.30
CA SER A 117 -6.11 -7.30 -25.57
C SER A 117 -7.00 -6.53 -26.57
N HIS A 118 -7.89 -5.67 -26.07
CA HIS A 118 -8.91 -4.98 -26.89
C HIS A 118 -8.86 -3.46 -26.74
N VAL A 119 -7.68 -2.87 -26.54
CA VAL A 119 -7.52 -1.42 -26.43
C VAL A 119 -7.95 -0.76 -27.75
N ARG A 120 -9.00 0.07 -27.71
CA ARG A 120 -9.54 0.73 -28.93
C ARG A 120 -8.99 2.13 -29.14
N SER A 121 -8.42 2.72 -28.09
CA SER A 121 -7.93 4.10 -28.12
C SER A 121 -6.81 4.33 -27.11
N VAL A 122 -5.94 5.31 -27.40
CA VAL A 122 -4.92 5.78 -26.45
C VAL A 122 -5.53 6.35 -25.17
N ALA A 123 -6.77 6.84 -25.22
CA ALA A 123 -7.46 7.37 -24.06
C ALA A 123 -7.65 6.32 -22.95
N GLU A 124 -7.86 5.05 -23.31
CA GLU A 124 -8.01 3.93 -22.37
C GLU A 124 -6.72 3.61 -21.60
N LEU A 125 -5.57 4.01 -22.15
CA LEU A 125 -4.26 3.83 -21.52
C LEU A 125 -3.85 5.03 -20.66
N ARG A 126 -4.60 6.14 -20.70
CA ARG A 126 -4.28 7.34 -19.91
C ARG A 126 -4.32 7.02 -18.41
N GLY A 127 -3.34 7.55 -17.68
CA GLY A 127 -3.19 7.31 -16.24
C GLY A 127 -2.60 5.95 -15.87
N ARG A 128 -2.31 5.08 -16.84
CA ARG A 128 -1.56 3.84 -16.61
C ARG A 128 -0.07 4.13 -16.69
N ARG A 129 0.69 3.66 -15.71
CA ARG A 129 2.16 3.70 -15.78
C ARG A 129 2.62 2.59 -16.72
N MET A 130 3.02 2.99 -17.92
CA MET A 130 3.73 2.11 -18.85
C MET A 130 5.23 2.18 -18.52
N THR A 131 5.85 1.03 -18.30
CA THR A 131 7.29 0.90 -18.13
C THR A 131 7.87 0.15 -19.32
N PRO A 132 9.07 0.50 -19.80
CA PRO A 132 9.72 -0.26 -20.86
C PRO A 132 9.88 -1.74 -20.46
N LEU A 133 9.52 -2.63 -21.38
CA LEU A 133 9.74 -4.07 -21.27
C LEU A 133 10.79 -4.48 -22.32
N ASP A 134 11.60 -5.48 -21.97
CA ASP A 134 12.59 -6.04 -22.91
C ASP A 134 11.95 -6.98 -23.94
N ALA A 135 12.71 -7.32 -24.97
CA ALA A 135 12.23 -8.15 -26.07
C ALA A 135 11.76 -9.54 -25.60
N GLU A 136 12.43 -10.11 -24.60
CA GLU A 136 12.06 -11.42 -24.05
C GLU A 136 10.70 -11.35 -23.34
N THR A 137 10.50 -10.32 -22.52
CA THR A 137 9.21 -10.06 -21.83
C THR A 137 8.08 -9.81 -22.83
N TRP A 138 8.33 -9.06 -23.90
CA TRP A 138 7.35 -8.88 -24.97
C TRP A 138 7.05 -10.19 -25.71
N GLY A 139 8.05 -11.05 -25.92
CA GLY A 139 7.87 -12.37 -26.49
C GLY A 139 6.94 -13.24 -25.65
N GLU A 140 7.13 -13.25 -24.33
CA GLU A 140 6.24 -13.97 -23.39
C GLU A 140 4.80 -13.44 -23.44
N ILE A 141 4.62 -12.11 -23.47
CA ILE A 141 3.29 -11.48 -23.57
C ILE A 141 2.63 -11.82 -24.91
N LEU A 142 3.37 -11.73 -26.02
CA LEU A 142 2.86 -12.03 -27.35
C LEU A 142 2.41 -13.49 -27.44
N GLN A 143 3.21 -14.42 -26.91
CA GLN A 143 2.85 -15.84 -26.90
C GLN A 143 1.56 -16.07 -26.12
N ALA A 144 1.43 -15.48 -24.92
CA ALA A 144 0.22 -15.59 -24.12
C ALA A 144 -1.03 -15.01 -24.80
N GLU A 145 -0.86 -14.02 -25.68
CA GLU A 145 -1.97 -13.45 -26.46
C GLU A 145 -2.35 -14.31 -27.66
N LEU A 146 -1.38 -14.97 -28.30
CA LEU A 146 -1.63 -15.92 -29.39
C LEU A 146 -2.31 -17.21 -28.91
N ASP A 147 -2.02 -17.64 -27.67
CA ASP A 147 -2.57 -18.85 -27.07
C ASP A 147 -4.00 -18.68 -26.51
N ARG A 148 -4.58 -17.47 -26.60
CA ARG A 148 -5.88 -17.11 -26.04
C ARG A 148 -7.04 -17.41 -27.00
#